data_AF-A0A3C0I0Y8-F1
#
_entry.id   AF-A0A3C0I0Y8-F1
#
_cell.length_a   1.000
_cell.length_b   1.000
_cell.length_c   1.000
_cell.angle_alpha   90.00
_cell.angle_beta   90.00
_cell.angle_gamma   90.00
#
_symmetry.space_group_name_H-M   'P 1'
#
loop_
_entity.id
_entity.type
_entity.pdbx_description
1 polymer ?
#
loop_
_entity_poly.entity_id
_entity_poly.type
_entity_poly.pdbx_seq_one_letter_code
_entity_poly.pdbx_strand_id
1 'polypeptide(L)'
;MTDELFHKILSELESINYSSTIVFNLYNEPLADNHIYLRIKPVRGSLPHAFLMFNSNGDYVESDTLNKLSEIGLNALFITLHPPVNKPYQLADRLKAF
;
A
#
# COMPACT_ATOMS: atom_id res chain seq x y z
N MET A 1 -11.56 8.85 3.64
CA MET A 1 -11.34 9.03 5.09
C MET A 1 -10.84 10.44 5.32
N THR A 2 -11.48 11.19 6.22
CA THR A 2 -11.05 12.55 6.55
C THR A 2 -9.74 12.54 7.35
N ASP A 3 -9.02 13.66 7.36
CA ASP A 3 -7.74 13.76 8.07
C ASP A 3 -7.92 13.65 9.59
N GLU A 4 -9.02 14.19 10.12
CA GLU A 4 -9.33 14.14 11.55
C GLU A 4 -9.51 12.70 12.03
N LEU A 5 -10.28 11.90 11.28
CA LEU A 5 -10.50 10.50 11.61
C LEU A 5 -9.19 9.70 11.51
N PHE A 6 -8.39 9.95 10.49
CA PHE A 6 -7.09 9.29 10.31
C PHE A 6 -6.14 9.58 11.49
N HIS A 7 -6.00 10.84 11.90
CA HIS A 7 -5.14 11.21 13.02
C HIS A 7 -5.66 10.70 14.36
N LYS A 8 -6.98 10.65 14.55
CA LYS A 8 -7.57 10.00 15.72
C LYS A 8 -7.19 8.52 15.79
N ILE A 9 -7.37 7.77 14.71
CA ILE A 9 -7.00 6.34 14.64
C ILE A 9 -5.51 6.15 14.90
N LEU A 10 -4.65 6.96 14.27
CA LEU A 10 -3.21 6.86 14.46
C LEU A 10 -2.79 7.11 15.91
N SER A 11 -3.35 8.14 16.54
CA SER A 11 -3.11 8.46 17.96
C SER A 11 -3.55 7.32 18.89
N GLU A 12 -4.71 6.72 18.63
CA GLU A 12 -5.19 5.57 19.42
C GLU A 12 -4.29 4.33 19.26
N LEU A 13 -3.79 4.05 18.04
CA LEU A 13 -2.85 2.96 17.80
C LEU A 13 -1.47 3.23 18.44
N GLU A 14 -1.01 4.47 18.40
CA GLU A 14 0.25 4.90 19.04
C GLU A 14 0.16 4.73 20.56
N SER A 15 -0.99 5.06 21.17
CA SER A 15 -1.21 4.93 22.61
C SER A 15 -1.02 3.50 23.16
N ILE A 16 -1.19 2.49 22.31
CA ILE A 16 -1.02 1.07 22.65
C ILE A 16 0.26 0.46 22.09
N ASN A 17 1.18 1.27 21.54
CA ASN A 17 2.39 0.80 20.86
C ASN A 17 2.11 -0.28 19.81
N TYR A 18 1.08 -0.07 18.99
CA TYR A 18 0.68 -1.05 18.00
C TYR A 18 1.86 -1.41 17.07
N SER A 19 2.17 -2.71 17.00
CA SER A 19 3.35 -3.23 16.29
C SER A 19 3.04 -4.39 15.35
N SER A 20 1.75 -4.61 15.06
CA SER A 20 1.32 -5.60 14.07
C SER A 20 1.15 -4.93 12.69
N THR A 21 0.24 -5.42 11.86
CA THR A 21 0.13 -5.06 10.44
C THR A 21 -0.91 -3.97 10.18
N ILE A 22 -0.53 -2.95 9.40
CA ILE A 22 -1.44 -1.93 8.86
C ILE A 22 -1.50 -2.09 7.34
N VAL A 23 -2.73 -2.27 6.84
CA VAL A 23 -3.03 -2.43 5.42
C VAL A 23 -3.73 -1.16 4.90
N PHE A 24 -3.16 -0.52 3.87
CA PHE A 24 -3.64 0.78 3.38
C PHE A 24 -4.66 0.70 2.22
N ASN A 25 -5.16 -0.49 1.91
CA ASN A 25 -6.11 -0.71 0.83
C ASN A 25 -7.31 -1.54 1.30
N LEU A 26 -8.43 -1.33 0.63
CA LEU A 26 -9.57 -2.25 0.67
C LEU A 26 -9.88 -2.71 -0.76
N TYR A 27 -10.87 -2.09 -1.42
CA TYR A 27 -11.25 -2.38 -2.81
C TYR A 27 -10.73 -1.35 -3.83
N ASN A 28 -9.86 -0.42 -3.41
CA ASN A 28 -9.29 0.63 -4.23
C ASN A 28 -7.90 0.25 -4.75
N GLU A 29 -7.46 0.91 -5.84
CA GLU A 29 -6.05 0.94 -6.25
C GLU A 29 -5.33 2.06 -5.48
N PRO A 30 -4.42 1.74 -4.54
CA PRO A 30 -3.80 2.77 -3.68
C PRO A 30 -2.88 3.73 -4.43
N LEU A 31 -2.25 3.29 -5.53
CA LEU A 31 -1.32 4.12 -6.30
C LEU A 31 -2.01 5.05 -7.31
N ALA A 32 -3.32 4.89 -7.51
CA ALA A 32 -4.11 5.81 -8.33
C ALA A 32 -4.26 7.20 -7.69
N ASP A 33 -3.97 7.34 -6.39
CA ASP A 33 -4.03 8.61 -5.65
C ASP A 33 -2.74 8.83 -4.84
N ASN A 34 -2.07 9.95 -5.09
CA ASN A 34 -0.85 10.37 -4.36
C ASN A 34 -1.07 10.56 -2.85
N HIS A 35 -2.32 10.63 -2.38
CA HIS A 35 -2.63 10.74 -0.95
C HIS A 35 -2.10 9.55 -0.13
N ILE A 36 -1.86 8.40 -0.75
CA ILE A 36 -1.28 7.23 -0.08
C ILE A 36 0.06 7.53 0.60
N TYR A 37 0.90 8.36 -0.03
CA TYR A 37 2.21 8.75 0.51
C TYR A 37 2.07 9.60 1.78
N LEU A 38 1.02 10.44 1.82
CA LEU A 38 0.68 11.28 2.97
C LEU A 38 0.08 10.48 4.14
N ARG A 39 -0.36 9.24 3.89
CA ARG A 39 -0.85 8.32 4.93
C ARG A 39 0.25 7.43 5.49
N ILE A 40 1.12 6.88 4.64
CA ILE A 40 2.17 5.96 5.11
C ILE A 40 3.21 6.67 5.97
N LYS A 41 3.67 7.86 5.54
CA LYS A 41 4.79 8.56 6.20
C LYS A 41 4.50 8.90 7.68
N PRO A 42 3.33 9.46 8.06
CA PRO A 42 3.02 9.67 9.48
C PRO A 42 2.92 8.38 10.28
N VAL A 43 2.33 7.32 9.69
CA VAL A 43 2.19 6.02 10.35
C VAL A 43 3.55 5.41 10.67
N ARG A 44 4.52 5.47 9.73
CA ARG A 44 5.89 5.01 10.00
C ARG A 44 6.55 5.78 11.14
N GLY A 45 6.31 7.08 11.23
CA GLY A 45 6.83 7.93 12.32
C GLY A 45 6.29 7.55 13.69
N SER A 46 4.96 7.40 13.82
CA SER A 46 4.29 7.06 15.09
C SER A 46 4.42 5.59 15.47
N LEU A 47 4.44 4.67 14.50
CA LEU A 47 4.43 3.22 14.71
C LEU A 47 5.64 2.57 14.02
N PRO A 48 6.87 2.83 14.49
CA PRO A 48 8.09 2.38 13.81
C PRO A 48 8.21 0.86 13.74
N HIS A 49 7.53 0.13 14.62
CA HIS A 49 7.55 -1.34 14.66
C HIS A 49 6.38 -2.01 13.92
N ALA A 50 5.41 -1.25 13.42
CA ALA A 50 4.32 -1.82 12.63
C ALA A 50 4.78 -2.25 11.24
N PHE A 51 4.15 -3.31 10.72
CA PHE A 51 4.35 -3.78 9.35
C PHE A 51 3.36 -3.09 8.41
N LEU A 52 3.86 -2.23 7.52
CA LEU A 52 3.06 -1.40 6.62
C LEU A 52 3.03 -2.03 5.24
N MET A 53 1.82 -2.32 4.74
CA MET A 53 1.65 -2.96 3.43
C MET A 53 0.39 -2.51 2.71
N PHE A 54 0.32 -2.79 1.41
CA PHE A 54 -0.93 -2.81 0.66
C PHE A 54 -0.83 -3.71 -0.57
N ASN A 55 -1.99 -4.04 -1.13
CA ASN A 55 -2.11 -4.71 -2.42
C ASN A 55 -2.35 -3.67 -3.52
N SER A 56 -1.73 -3.87 -4.68
CA SER A 56 -1.93 -3.05 -5.88
C SER A 56 -2.16 -3.96 -7.09
N ASN A 57 -2.91 -3.47 -8.07
CA ASN A 57 -3.08 -4.11 -9.37
C ASN A 57 -1.82 -3.99 -10.25
N GLY A 58 -0.87 -3.12 -9.88
CA GLY A 58 0.39 -2.94 -10.57
C GLY A 58 0.39 -1.87 -11.67
N ASP A 59 -0.76 -1.30 -12.05
CA ASP A 59 -0.89 -0.40 -13.21
C ASP A 59 -0.05 0.88 -13.08
N TYR A 60 0.17 1.35 -11.84
CA TYR A 60 0.92 2.57 -11.52
C TYR A 60 2.29 2.30 -10.87
N VAL A 61 2.78 1.06 -10.95
CA VAL A 61 4.06 0.68 -10.36
C VAL A 61 5.19 0.98 -11.33
N GLU A 62 5.95 2.02 -11.00
CA GLU A 62 7.20 2.40 -11.68
C GLU A 62 8.37 2.41 -10.69
N SER A 63 9.60 2.50 -11.19
CA SER A 63 10.80 2.50 -10.34
C SER A 63 10.77 3.64 -9.30
N ASP A 64 10.34 4.84 -9.70
CA ASP A 64 10.23 5.99 -8.81
C ASP A 64 9.15 5.80 -7.73
N THR A 65 8.04 5.15 -8.08
CA THR A 65 6.99 4.76 -7.12
C THR A 65 7.57 3.83 -6.06
N LEU A 66 8.33 2.80 -6.46
CA LEU A 66 8.94 1.85 -5.53
C LEU A 66 9.96 2.52 -4.61
N ASN A 67 10.82 3.37 -5.16
CA ASN A 67 11.80 4.14 -4.38
C ASN A 67 11.10 5.01 -3.33
N LYS A 68 10.08 5.77 -3.76
CA LYS A 68 9.32 6.65 -2.86
C LYS A 68 8.60 5.88 -1.75
N LEU A 69 7.99 4.74 -2.06
CA LEU A 69 7.34 3.88 -1.07
C LEU A 69 8.33 3.32 -0.05
N SER A 70 9.51 2.90 -0.51
CA SER A 70 10.59 2.42 0.36
C SER A 70 11.10 3.53 1.28
N GLU A 71 11.35 4.73 0.74
CA GLU A 71 11.84 5.89 1.50
C GLU A 71 10.89 6.33 2.62
N ILE A 72 9.57 6.28 2.38
CA ILE A 72 8.57 6.63 3.41
C ILE A 72 8.26 5.46 4.36
N GLY A 73 8.93 4.31 4.18
CA GLY A 73 8.91 3.19 5.10
C GLY A 73 7.76 2.21 4.91
N LEU A 74 7.27 1.99 3.69
CA LEU A 74 6.44 0.83 3.38
C LEU A 74 7.29 -0.45 3.49
N ASN A 75 6.79 -1.50 4.14
CA ASN A 75 7.51 -2.77 4.24
C ASN A 75 7.30 -3.67 3.03
N ALA A 76 6.07 -3.74 2.52
CA ALA A 76 5.73 -4.64 1.42
C ALA A 76 4.66 -4.05 0.51
N LEU A 77 4.86 -4.29 -0.79
CA LEU A 77 3.87 -4.06 -1.84
C LEU A 77 3.51 -5.43 -2.44
N PHE A 78 2.23 -5.80 -2.37
CA PHE A 78 1.73 -7.04 -2.95
C PHE A 78 1.08 -6.75 -4.30
N ILE A 79 1.74 -7.11 -5.39
CA ILE A 79 1.22 -6.90 -6.74
C ILE A 79 0.35 -8.08 -7.13
N THR A 80 -0.92 -7.81 -7.43
CA THR A 80 -1.87 -8.81 -7.91
C THR A 80 -1.91 -8.76 -9.43
N LEU A 81 -1.42 -9.81 -10.08
CA LEU A 81 -1.46 -9.90 -11.53
C LEU A 81 -2.87 -10.30 -12.00
N HIS A 82 -3.62 -9.30 -12.45
CA HIS A 82 -4.93 -9.51 -13.05
C HIS A 82 -4.82 -9.92 -14.53
N PRO A 83 -5.77 -10.73 -15.05
CA PRO A 83 -5.88 -10.95 -16.48
C PRO A 83 -6.08 -9.62 -17.23
N PRO A 84 -5.63 -9.53 -18.50
CA PRO A 84 -5.95 -8.37 -19.32
C PRO A 84 -7.45 -8.15 -19.40
N VAL A 85 -7.85 -6.88 -19.52
CA VAL A 85 -9.26 -6.48 -19.65
C VAL A 85 -9.95 -7.30 -20.73
N ASN A 86 -11.10 -7.89 -20.40
CA ASN A 86 -11.92 -8.73 -21.29
C ASN A 86 -11.24 -9.99 -21.82
N LYS A 87 -10.17 -10.47 -21.19
CA LYS A 87 -9.54 -11.76 -21.52
C LYS A 87 -9.67 -12.74 -20.35
N PRO A 88 -10.03 -14.01 -20.60
CA PRO A 88 -9.96 -15.03 -19.56
C PRO A 88 -8.49 -15.24 -19.14
N TYR A 89 -8.29 -15.70 -17.92
CA TYR A 89 -6.97 -16.07 -17.44
C TYR A 89 -6.32 -17.11 -18.37
N GLN A 90 -5.07 -16.86 -18.76
CA GLN A 90 -4.21 -17.83 -19.45
C GLN A 90 -2.86 -17.92 -18.75
N LEU A 91 -2.42 -19.14 -18.44
CA LEU A 91 -1.13 -19.39 -17.79
C LEU A 91 0.05 -18.82 -18.61
N ALA A 92 -0.05 -18.87 -19.94
CA ALA A 92 0.98 -18.35 -20.83
C ALA A 92 1.19 -16.83 -20.69
N ASP A 93 0.14 -16.07 -20.39
CA ASP A 93 0.24 -14.61 -20.19
C ASP A 93 0.93 -14.28 -18.86
N ARG A 94 0.70 -15.10 -17.83
CA ARG A 94 1.39 -14.98 -16.53
C ARG A 94 2.89 -15.12 -16.65
N LEU A 95 3.35 -16.10 -17.44
CA LEU A 95 4.78 -16.41 -17.59
C LEU A 95 5.57 -15.35 -18.36
N LYS A 96 4.91 -14.48 -19.13
CA LYS A 96 5.55 -13.38 -19.87
C LYS A 96 5.77 -12.12 -19.03
N ALA A 97 5.12 -12.03 -17.87
CA ALA A 97 5.19 -10.87 -16.99
C ALA A 97 6.42 -10.87 -16.05
N PHE A 98 7.23 -11.94 -16.09
CA PHE A 98 8.47 -12.13 -15.35
C PHE A 98 9.61 -12.42 -16.32
#